data_AF-A0A920RED9-F1
#
_entry.id   AF-A0A920RED9-F1
#
_cell.length_a   1.000
_cell.length_b   1.000
_cell.length_c   1.000
_cell.angle_alpha   90.00
_cell.angle_beta   90.00
_cell.angle_gamma   90.00
#
_symmetry.space_group_name_H-M   'P 1'
#
loop_
_entity.id
_entity.type
_entity.pdbx_description
1 polymer ?
#
loop_
_entity_poly.entity_id
_entity_poly.type
_entity_poly.pdbx_seq_one_letter_code
_entity_poly.pdbx_strand_id
1 'polypeptide(L)'
;MFPSTGRLEAAQIAQAIGQRLLGRGSDTALSQRVARLDELLATQDIEPAVMTRTPYFCAGCPHNSSTVVPEGSRALSGIGCHFMAQWMDRNTAGFTQMGGEGASWLGESRFSTTEHVFQNIGDGTYFHSGLLAIRACVAGGVNMTFLKFFTTMRLR
;
A
#
# COMPACT_ATOMS: atom_id res chain seq x y z
N MET A 1 16.91 -4.44 16.11
CA MET A 1 18.05 -4.03 15.28
C MET A 1 17.72 -2.77 14.49
N PHE A 2 16.48 -2.58 14.03
CA PHE A 2 16.04 -1.37 13.32
C PHE A 2 14.69 -0.87 13.83
N PRO A 3 14.37 0.42 13.63
CA PRO A 3 13.02 0.95 13.87
C PRO A 3 11.97 0.16 13.08
N SER A 4 10.80 -0.07 13.67
CA SER A 4 9.67 -0.74 13.00
C SER A 4 8.89 0.19 12.06
N THR A 5 9.21 1.48 12.06
CA THR A 5 8.55 2.53 11.27
C THR A 5 9.57 3.49 10.69
N GLY A 6 9.22 4.16 9.60
CA GLY A 6 10.11 5.08 8.90
C GLY A 6 11.00 4.40 7.85
N ARG A 7 11.81 5.21 7.16
CA ARG A 7 12.74 4.73 6.14
C ARG A 7 14.02 4.22 6.81
N LEU A 8 14.47 3.07 6.36
CA LEU A 8 15.78 2.52 6.71
C LEU A 8 16.86 3.12 5.81
N GLU A 9 17.80 3.84 6.39
CA GLU A 9 18.94 4.39 5.67
C GLU A 9 20.11 3.41 5.60
N ALA A 10 20.87 3.46 4.52
CA ALA A 10 22.05 2.62 4.33
C ALA A 10 23.07 2.76 5.48
N ALA A 11 23.20 3.96 6.06
CA ALA A 11 24.07 4.22 7.20
C ALA A 11 23.63 3.47 8.47
N GLN A 12 22.33 3.41 8.76
CA GLN A 12 21.79 2.66 9.90
C GLN A 12 22.03 1.15 9.72
N ILE A 13 21.84 0.64 8.50
CA ILE A 13 22.10 -0.76 8.17
C ILE A 13 23.60 -1.08 8.34
N ALA A 14 24.47 -0.23 7.79
CA ALA A 14 25.92 -0.40 7.88
C ALA A 14 26.43 -0.36 9.33
N GLN A 15 25.94 0.57 10.14
CA GLN A 15 26.22 0.67 11.58
C GLN A 15 25.85 -0.62 12.29
N ALA A 16 24.61 -1.09 12.12
CA ALA A 16 24.12 -2.27 12.81
C ALA A 16 24.87 -3.55 12.39
N ILE A 17 25.23 -3.69 11.11
CA ILE A 17 26.09 -4.78 10.63
C ILE A 17 27.48 -4.68 11.28
N GLY A 18 28.09 -3.50 11.28
CA GLY A 18 29.42 -3.27 11.83
C GLY A 18 29.50 -3.58 13.34
N GLN A 19 28.53 -3.11 14.13
CA GLN A 19 28.44 -3.42 15.56
C GLN A 19 28.33 -4.93 15.81
N ARG A 20 27.57 -5.66 14.99
CA ARG A 20 27.43 -7.12 15.13
C ARG A 20 28.69 -7.89 14.76
N LEU A 21 29.46 -7.39 13.79
CA LEU A 21 30.76 -7.95 13.43
C LEU A 21 31.80 -7.71 14.52
N LEU A 22 31.82 -6.52 15.13
CA LEU A 22 32.70 -6.19 16.27
C LEU A 22 32.40 -7.05 17.51
N GLY A 23 31.15 -7.49 17.68
CA GLY A 23 30.78 -8.47 18.72
C GLY A 23 31.35 -9.88 18.51
N ARG A 24 31.96 -10.17 17.34
CA ARG A 24 32.55 -11.48 16.99
C ARG A 24 34.07 -11.47 16.90
N GLY A 25 34.71 -10.30 17.00
CA GLY A 25 36.15 -10.15 16.91
C GLY A 25 36.56 -8.68 16.91
N SER A 26 37.84 -8.43 17.20
CA SER A 26 38.40 -7.09 17.21
C SER A 26 38.92 -6.70 15.81
N ASP A 27 38.38 -5.63 15.25
CA ASP A 27 38.89 -4.98 14.03
C ASP A 27 38.89 -3.46 14.24
N THR A 28 40.08 -2.88 14.37
CA THR A 28 40.26 -1.44 14.64
C THR A 28 39.75 -0.56 13.50
N ALA A 29 39.93 -0.99 12.24
CA ALA A 29 39.48 -0.24 11.08
C ALA A 29 37.95 -0.24 11.00
N LEU A 30 37.32 -1.38 11.30
CA LEU A 30 35.87 -1.48 11.40
C LEU A 30 35.33 -0.64 12.56
N SER A 31 35.98 -0.68 13.73
CA SER A 31 35.58 0.12 14.90
C SER A 31 35.58 1.62 14.61
N GLN A 32 36.60 2.11 13.90
CA GLN A 32 36.68 3.51 13.49
C GLN A 32 35.57 3.90 12.49
N ARG A 33 35.27 3.01 11.54
CA ARG A 33 34.18 3.24 10.57
C ARG A 33 32.81 3.26 11.24
N VAL A 34 32.57 2.37 12.22
CA VAL A 34 31.33 2.37 13.00
C VAL A 34 31.20 3.64 13.82
N ALA A 35 32.25 4.05 14.54
CA ALA A 35 32.24 5.30 15.31
C ALA A 35 31.93 6.53 14.44
N ARG A 36 32.51 6.60 13.23
CA ARG A 36 32.19 7.66 12.27
C ARG A 36 30.72 7.65 11.84
N LEU A 37 30.11 6.47 11.66
CA LEU A 37 28.69 6.36 11.34
C LEU A 37 27.81 6.78 12.53
N ASP A 38 28.21 6.47 13.76
CA ASP A 38 27.52 6.89 14.98
C ASP A 38 27.45 8.42 15.07
N GLU A 39 28.57 9.11 14.83
CA GLU A 39 28.64 10.57 14.80
C GLU A 39 27.72 11.17 13.73
N LEU A 40 27.76 10.64 12.50
CA LEU A 40 26.92 11.12 11.40
C LEU A 40 25.43 10.95 11.69
N LEU A 41 25.04 9.80 12.24
CA LEU A 41 23.65 9.50 12.59
C LEU A 41 23.17 10.34 13.79
N ALA A 42 24.05 10.66 14.74
CA ALA A 42 23.71 11.52 15.87
C ALA A 42 23.45 12.98 15.46
N THR A 43 24.01 13.42 14.33
CA THR A 43 23.81 14.78 13.79
C THR A 43 22.65 14.91 12.80
N GLN A 44 21.92 13.83 12.50
CA GLN A 44 20.76 13.88 11.61
C GLN A 44 19.51 14.37 12.37
N ASP A 45 19.34 15.68 12.45
CA ASP A 45 18.06 16.28 12.78
C ASP A 45 17.13 16.15 11.56
N ILE A 46 16.27 15.14 11.58
CA ILE A 46 15.18 15.02 10.60
C ILE A 46 14.06 15.94 11.07
N GLU A 47 14.06 17.17 10.58
CA GLU A 47 12.94 18.09 10.77
C GLU A 47 11.65 17.45 10.23
N PRO A 48 10.55 17.47 10.99
CA PRO A 48 9.29 16.95 10.53
C PRO A 48 8.85 17.70 9.26
N ALA A 49 8.30 16.96 8.30
CA ALA A 49 7.84 17.55 7.05
C ALA A 49 6.82 18.67 7.32
N VAL A 50 7.05 19.85 6.73
CA VAL A 50 6.20 21.04 6.87
C VAL A 50 4.75 20.78 6.44
N MET A 51 4.53 19.77 5.58
CA MET A 51 3.21 19.37 5.15
C MET A 51 3.11 17.85 4.92
N THR A 52 1.93 17.30 5.19
CA THR A 52 1.58 15.92 4.83
C THR A 52 1.32 15.85 3.33
N ARG A 53 2.14 15.07 2.61
CA ARG A 53 1.93 14.79 1.18
C ARG A 53 1.00 13.59 1.02
N THR A 54 -0.30 13.84 0.94
CA THR A 54 -1.28 12.80 0.60
C THR A 54 -1.00 12.29 -0.82
N PRO A 55 -0.89 10.98 -1.04
CA PRO A 55 -0.65 10.43 -2.36
C PRO A 55 -1.87 10.65 -3.27
N TYR A 56 -1.64 11.05 -4.52
CA TYR A 56 -2.68 11.36 -5.50
C TYR A 56 -2.41 10.71 -6.87
N PHE A 57 -3.46 10.61 -7.69
CA PHE A 57 -3.32 10.16 -9.08
C PHE A 57 -2.47 11.13 -9.89
N CYS A 58 -1.74 10.59 -10.87
CA CYS A 58 -1.01 11.41 -11.84
C CYS A 58 -1.96 12.32 -12.62
N ALA A 59 -1.44 13.46 -13.10
CA ALA A 59 -2.20 14.37 -13.96
C ALA A 59 -2.72 13.62 -15.21
N GLY A 60 -4.02 13.73 -15.49
CA GLY A 60 -4.67 13.07 -16.62
C GLY A 60 -4.90 11.56 -16.46
N CYS A 61 -4.61 10.98 -15.29
CA CYS A 61 -4.83 9.56 -15.07
C CYS A 61 -6.33 9.23 -15.07
N PRO A 62 -6.80 8.23 -15.87
CA PRO A 62 -8.22 7.89 -15.97
C PRO A 62 -8.81 7.34 -14.66
N HIS A 63 -7.98 6.89 -13.71
CA HIS A 63 -8.43 6.53 -12.37
C HIS A 63 -9.14 7.68 -11.64
N ASN A 64 -8.80 8.93 -11.95
CA ASN A 64 -9.38 10.09 -11.27
C ASN A 64 -10.90 10.19 -11.46
N SER A 65 -11.39 9.92 -12.67
CA SER A 65 -12.83 9.85 -12.94
C SER A 65 -13.39 8.46 -12.68
N SER A 66 -12.63 7.40 -12.97
CA SER A 66 -13.12 6.02 -12.92
C SER A 66 -13.31 5.48 -11.49
N THR A 67 -12.73 6.13 -10.48
CA THR A 67 -12.92 5.77 -9.06
C THR A 67 -14.09 6.53 -8.41
N VAL A 68 -14.77 7.41 -9.14
CA VAL A 68 -16.00 8.05 -8.67
C VAL A 68 -17.14 7.04 -8.75
N VAL A 69 -17.82 6.83 -7.62
CA VAL A 69 -19.01 5.97 -7.55
C VAL A 69 -20.30 6.80 -7.58
N PRO A 70 -21.45 6.20 -7.96
CA PRO A 70 -22.74 6.85 -7.87
C PRO A 70 -23.04 7.35 -6.45
N GLU A 71 -23.83 8.41 -6.35
CA GLU A 71 -24.25 8.97 -5.07
C GLU A 71 -24.95 7.91 -4.20
N GLY A 72 -24.66 7.93 -2.89
CA GLY A 72 -25.16 6.94 -1.93
C GLY A 72 -24.49 5.56 -2.01
N SER A 73 -23.68 5.29 -3.03
CA SER A 73 -22.91 4.04 -3.14
C SER A 73 -21.56 4.17 -2.45
N ARG A 74 -21.01 3.03 -2.00
CA ARG A 74 -19.64 2.96 -1.46
C ARG A 74 -18.76 2.03 -2.28
N ALA A 75 -17.46 2.30 -2.27
CA ALA A 75 -16.44 1.43 -2.84
C ALA A 75 -15.52 0.85 -1.77
N LEU A 76 -15.04 -0.36 -2.03
CA LEU A 76 -13.93 -1.00 -1.37
C LEU A 76 -12.68 -0.90 -2.23
N SER A 77 -11.52 -0.82 -1.60
CA SER A 77 -10.25 -0.72 -2.31
C SER A 77 -9.48 -2.03 -2.32
N GLY A 78 -8.60 -2.17 -3.30
CA GLY A 78 -7.55 -3.19 -3.35
C GLY A 78 -6.19 -2.50 -3.45
N ILE A 79 -5.09 -3.25 -3.42
CA ILE A 79 -3.76 -2.67 -3.59
C ILE A 79 -3.51 -2.34 -5.07
N GLY A 80 -3.18 -1.08 -5.34
CA GLY A 80 -2.89 -0.55 -6.68
C GLY A 80 -2.95 0.98 -6.69
N CYS A 81 -2.81 1.63 -7.85
CA CYS A 81 -2.94 3.09 -7.93
C CYS A 81 -4.31 3.55 -7.40
N HIS A 82 -5.39 2.84 -7.75
CA HIS A 82 -6.76 3.10 -7.27
C HIS A 82 -6.91 3.04 -5.74
N PHE A 83 -5.94 2.47 -5.01
CA PHE A 83 -5.88 2.52 -3.55
C PHE A 83 -5.96 3.95 -3.00
N MET A 84 -5.39 4.90 -3.75
CA MET A 84 -5.35 6.31 -3.37
C MET A 84 -6.72 6.98 -3.31
N ALA A 85 -7.76 6.40 -3.92
CA ALA A 85 -9.13 6.91 -3.86
C ALA A 85 -9.68 6.99 -2.43
N GLN A 86 -9.12 6.22 -1.48
CA GLN A 86 -9.48 6.29 -0.05
C GLN A 86 -9.27 7.67 0.56
N TRP A 87 -8.37 8.49 0.00
CA TRP A 87 -8.07 9.82 0.53
C TRP A 87 -8.62 10.97 -0.32
N MET A 88 -9.52 10.67 -1.28
CA MET A 88 -9.99 11.64 -2.29
C MET A 88 -11.49 11.95 -2.19
N ASP A 89 -12.12 11.70 -1.04
CA ASP A 89 -13.56 11.91 -0.83
C ASP A 89 -14.43 11.23 -1.91
N ARG A 90 -14.13 9.94 -2.16
CA ARG A 90 -14.80 9.11 -3.18
C ARG A 90 -15.67 8.01 -2.58
N ASN A 91 -16.10 8.17 -1.34
CA ASN A 91 -16.79 7.15 -0.54
C ASN A 91 -16.16 5.75 -0.69
N THR A 92 -14.82 5.73 -0.74
CA THR A 92 -14.02 4.52 -0.89
C THR A 92 -13.36 4.23 0.45
N ALA A 93 -13.64 3.09 1.04
CA ALA A 93 -13.13 2.73 2.35
C ALA A 93 -12.76 1.26 2.43
N GLY A 94 -11.86 0.95 3.35
CA GLY A 94 -11.36 -0.40 3.52
C GLY A 94 -10.46 -0.84 2.36
N PHE A 95 -9.64 -1.84 2.66
CA PHE A 95 -8.75 -2.42 1.68
C PHE A 95 -8.39 -3.85 2.06
N THR A 96 -7.95 -4.60 1.06
CA THR A 96 -7.44 -5.95 1.21
C THR A 96 -6.06 -6.04 0.57
N GLN A 97 -5.27 -7.03 0.99
CA GLN A 97 -4.07 -7.43 0.27
C GLN A 97 -4.40 -7.78 -1.20
N MET A 98 -3.40 -7.69 -2.06
CA MET A 98 -3.51 -8.06 -3.48
C MET A 98 -4.02 -9.50 -3.64
N GLY A 99 -5.13 -9.69 -4.34
CA GLY A 99 -5.80 -10.98 -4.51
C GLY A 99 -6.87 -11.28 -3.46
N GLY A 100 -7.07 -10.38 -2.48
CA GLY A 100 -8.14 -10.46 -1.49
C GLY A 100 -9.35 -9.59 -1.81
N GLU A 101 -9.37 -8.93 -2.97
CA GLU A 101 -10.40 -7.97 -3.34
C GLU A 101 -11.80 -8.58 -3.26
N GLY A 102 -12.69 -7.95 -2.50
CA GLY A 102 -14.06 -8.38 -2.26
C GLY A 102 -14.24 -9.28 -1.02
N ALA A 103 -13.16 -9.81 -0.44
CA ALA A 103 -13.26 -10.68 0.75
C ALA A 103 -13.87 -9.97 1.97
N SER A 104 -13.61 -8.67 2.14
CA SER A 104 -14.23 -7.88 3.21
C SER A 104 -15.75 -7.86 3.07
N TRP A 105 -16.29 -7.62 1.87
CA TRP A 105 -17.73 -7.65 1.62
C TRP A 105 -18.32 -9.05 1.75
N LEU A 106 -17.56 -10.08 1.34
CA LEU A 106 -17.98 -11.46 1.50
C LEU A 106 -18.35 -11.78 2.97
N GLY A 107 -17.57 -11.27 3.93
CA GLY A 107 -17.89 -11.38 5.36
C GLY A 107 -18.91 -10.35 5.84
N GLU A 108 -18.78 -9.08 5.42
CA GLU A 108 -19.57 -7.96 5.94
C GLU A 108 -21.03 -7.97 5.46
N SER A 109 -21.29 -8.41 4.22
CA SER A 109 -22.60 -8.33 3.55
C SER A 109 -23.76 -8.95 4.35
N ARG A 110 -23.51 -9.94 5.21
CA ARG A 110 -24.53 -10.59 6.04
C ARG A 110 -24.94 -9.78 7.26
N PHE A 111 -24.17 -8.76 7.62
CA PHE A 111 -24.35 -7.92 8.81
C PHE A 111 -24.51 -6.44 8.47
N SER A 112 -24.47 -6.09 7.18
CA SER A 112 -24.62 -4.72 6.69
C SER A 112 -26.03 -4.49 6.16
N THR A 113 -26.56 -3.28 6.36
CA THR A 113 -27.78 -2.81 5.69
C THR A 113 -27.49 -2.29 4.27
N THR A 114 -26.22 -2.19 3.88
CA THR A 114 -25.83 -1.81 2.52
C THR A 114 -26.17 -2.96 1.56
N GLU A 115 -26.89 -2.69 0.47
CA GLU A 115 -27.30 -3.75 -0.45
C GLU A 115 -26.23 -4.10 -1.49
N HIS A 116 -25.37 -3.14 -1.85
CA HIS A 116 -24.40 -3.27 -2.92
C HIS A 116 -23.15 -2.43 -2.64
N VAL A 117 -22.00 -2.93 -3.09
CA VAL A 117 -20.74 -2.20 -3.06
C VAL A 117 -19.98 -2.31 -4.37
N PHE A 118 -19.15 -1.32 -4.65
CA PHE A 118 -18.14 -1.39 -5.69
C PHE A 118 -16.83 -1.93 -5.10
N GLN A 119 -16.07 -2.74 -5.84
CA GLN A 119 -14.75 -3.20 -5.46
C GLN A 119 -13.75 -2.79 -6.52
N ASN A 120 -12.83 -1.89 -6.17
CA ASN A 120 -11.77 -1.47 -7.06
C ASN A 120 -10.70 -2.57 -7.16
N ILE A 121 -10.32 -2.94 -8.39
CA ILE A 121 -9.28 -3.94 -8.68
C ILE A 121 -8.44 -3.55 -9.89
N GLY A 122 -7.12 -3.62 -9.77
CA GLY A 122 -6.19 -3.39 -10.88
C GLY A 122 -6.17 -4.57 -11.87
N ASP A 123 -5.77 -4.32 -13.11
CA ASP A 123 -5.57 -5.34 -14.13
C ASP A 123 -4.53 -6.39 -13.71
N GLY A 124 -3.38 -5.96 -13.17
CA GLY A 124 -2.35 -6.86 -12.64
C GLY A 124 -2.90 -7.79 -11.56
N THR A 125 -3.61 -7.24 -10.58
CA THR A 125 -4.25 -8.04 -9.52
C THR A 125 -5.28 -9.00 -10.11
N TYR A 126 -6.17 -8.53 -10.97
CA TYR A 126 -7.18 -9.37 -11.60
C TYR A 126 -6.59 -10.61 -12.27
N PHE A 127 -5.52 -10.44 -13.08
CA PHE A 127 -4.92 -11.54 -13.83
C PHE A 127 -4.03 -12.44 -12.98
N HIS A 128 -3.34 -11.89 -11.98
CA HIS A 128 -2.35 -12.63 -11.20
C HIS A 128 -2.95 -13.36 -9.99
N SER A 129 -3.81 -12.69 -9.21
CA SER A 129 -4.24 -13.22 -7.91
C SER A 129 -5.71 -12.96 -7.55
N GLY A 130 -6.40 -12.04 -8.22
CA GLY A 130 -7.75 -11.58 -7.89
C GLY A 130 -8.88 -12.44 -8.47
N LEU A 131 -8.61 -13.26 -9.49
CA LEU A 131 -9.65 -14.10 -10.10
C LEU A 131 -10.29 -15.08 -9.10
N LEU A 132 -9.51 -15.62 -8.16
CA LEU A 132 -10.04 -16.51 -7.12
C LEU A 132 -10.94 -15.77 -6.14
N ALA A 133 -10.60 -14.53 -5.76
CA ALA A 133 -11.46 -13.73 -4.88
C ALA A 133 -12.78 -13.35 -5.54
N ILE A 134 -12.77 -13.03 -6.84
CA ILE A 134 -14.00 -12.81 -7.61
C ILE A 134 -14.87 -14.08 -7.61
N ARG A 135 -14.28 -15.26 -7.86
CA ARG A 135 -15.00 -16.54 -7.81
C ARG A 135 -15.57 -16.83 -6.43
N ALA A 136 -14.84 -16.52 -5.36
CA ALA A 136 -15.35 -16.67 -3.99
C ALA A 136 -16.55 -15.76 -3.73
N CYS A 137 -16.53 -14.51 -4.21
CA CYS A 137 -17.67 -13.59 -4.09
C CYS A 137 -18.89 -14.09 -4.88
N VAL A 138 -18.69 -14.59 -6.10
CA VAL A 138 -19.77 -15.20 -6.91
C VAL A 138 -20.34 -16.43 -6.20
N ALA A 139 -19.49 -17.32 -5.70
CA ALA A 139 -19.93 -18.52 -4.97
C ALA A 139 -20.64 -18.17 -3.65
N GLY A 140 -20.24 -17.09 -2.99
CA GLY A 140 -20.88 -16.56 -1.79
C GLY A 140 -22.22 -15.84 -2.04
N GLY A 141 -22.56 -15.60 -3.31
CA GLY A 141 -23.80 -14.91 -3.71
C GLY A 141 -23.88 -13.48 -3.20
N VAL A 142 -22.75 -12.79 -3.05
CA VAL A 142 -22.73 -11.42 -2.53
C VAL A 142 -22.94 -10.40 -3.66
N ASN A 143 -23.78 -9.40 -3.40
CA ASN A 143 -24.13 -8.38 -4.37
C ASN A 143 -23.05 -7.29 -4.41
N MET A 144 -22.22 -7.27 -5.45
CA MET A 144 -21.15 -6.28 -5.63
C MET A 144 -20.74 -6.14 -7.10
N THR A 145 -20.11 -5.01 -7.44
CA THR A 145 -19.54 -4.75 -8.77
C THR A 145 -18.03 -4.57 -8.69
N PHE A 146 -17.26 -5.37 -9.44
CA PHE A 146 -15.82 -5.17 -9.57
C PHE A 146 -15.51 -4.11 -10.64
N LEU A 147 -14.90 -3.00 -10.23
CA LEU A 147 -14.35 -1.99 -11.13
C LEU A 147 -12.91 -2.36 -11.47
N LYS A 148 -12.72 -2.90 -12.67
CA LYS A 148 -11.41 -3.30 -13.17
C LYS A 148 -10.72 -2.13 -13.88
N PHE A 149 -9.58 -1.70 -13.35
CA PHE A 149 -8.78 -0.62 -13.92
C PHE A 149 -7.65 -1.16 -14.78
N PHE A 150 -7.67 -0.85 -16.09
CA PHE A 150 -6.62 -1.20 -17.02
C PHE A 150 -5.63 -0.04 -17.16
N THR A 151 -4.35 -0.30 -16.86
CA THR A 151 -3.27 0.69 -17.05
C THR A 151 -2.20 0.23 -18.04
N THR A 152 -2.34 -0.98 -18.58
CA THR A 152 -1.42 -1.51 -19.57
C THR A 152 -1.29 -0.52 -20.73
N MET A 153 -0.09 0.07 -20.86
CA MET A 153 0.25 0.96 -21.97
C MET A 153 0.05 0.18 -23.26
N ARG A 154 -0.91 0.60 -24.10
CA ARG A 154 -0.89 0.20 -25.50
C ARG A 154 0.39 0.79 -26.09
N LEU A 155 1.40 -0.05 -26.28
CA LEU A 155 2.48 0.24 -27.22
C LEU A 155 1.78 0.46 -28.56
N ARG A 156 1.83 1.70 -29.07
CA ARG A 156 1.44 1.98 -30.45
C ARG A 156 2.51 1.42 -31.37
#